data_AF-A0A1D7YSX6-F1
#
_entry.id   AF-A0A1D7YSX6-F1
#
_cell.length_a   1.000
_cell.length_b   1.000
_cell.length_c   1.000
_cell.angle_alpha   90.00
_cell.angle_beta   90.00
_cell.angle_gamma   90.00
#
_symmetry.space_group_name_H-M   'P 1'
#
loop_
_entity.id
_entity.type
_entity.pdbx_description
1 polymer ?
#
loop_
_entity_poly.entity_id
_entity_poly.type
_entity_poly.pdbx_seq_one_letter_code
_entity_poly.pdbx_strand_id
1 'polypeptide(L)'
;MYQDEKLVCEDCGAEFIFTAGEQEFYAEKGLVNKPKRCPECRKARRNNNRRKRKMYDAVCSKCGAQTQVPFKPIPGKEVYCKDCFTKEHEA
;
A
#
# COMPACT_ATOMS: atom_id res chain seq x y z
N MET A 1 13.07 -0.87 28.33
CA MET A 1 14.07 -1.29 27.33
C MET A 1 13.46 -2.39 26.50
N TYR A 2 13.41 -2.25 25.19
CA TYR A 2 12.87 -3.26 24.29
C TYR A 2 13.89 -4.38 24.06
N GLN A 3 13.42 -5.62 23.88
CA GLN A 3 14.25 -6.79 23.64
C GLN A 3 13.65 -7.58 22.47
N ASP A 4 14.48 -8.25 21.69
CA ASP A 4 13.98 -9.13 20.62
C ASP A 4 12.97 -10.16 21.14
N GLU A 5 11.82 -10.22 20.49
CA GLU A 5 10.75 -11.14 20.84
C GLU A 5 10.44 -12.04 19.65
N LYS A 6 10.39 -13.36 19.87
CA LYS A 6 9.97 -14.32 18.85
C LYS A 6 8.46 -14.40 18.82
N LEU A 7 7.88 -14.20 17.65
CA LEU A 7 6.44 -14.27 17.39
C LEU A 7 6.14 -15.30 16.29
N VAL A 8 4.93 -15.84 16.31
CA VAL A 8 4.44 -16.79 15.31
C VAL A 8 3.51 -16.08 14.33
N CYS A 9 3.73 -16.28 13.04
CA CYS A 9 2.89 -15.70 11.99
C CYS A 9 1.52 -16.39 11.92
N GLU A 10 0.44 -15.61 11.99
CA GLU A 10 -0.94 -16.11 11.88
C GLU A 10 -1.28 -16.70 10.49
N ASP A 11 -0.61 -16.25 9.41
CA ASP A 11 -0.92 -16.70 8.03
C ASP A 11 -0.10 -17.92 7.59
N CYS A 12 1.14 -18.08 8.05
CA CYS A 12 2.03 -19.16 7.59
C CYS A 12 2.61 -20.04 8.71
N GLY A 13 2.37 -19.70 9.98
CA GLY A 13 2.90 -20.45 11.13
C GLY A 13 4.41 -20.30 11.37
N ALA A 14 5.14 -19.58 10.50
CA ALA A 14 6.58 -19.38 10.68
C ALA A 14 6.88 -18.46 11.85
N GLU A 15 7.94 -18.78 12.59
CA GLU A 15 8.51 -17.92 13.61
C GLU A 15 9.23 -16.72 12.95
N PHE A 16 9.08 -15.55 13.54
CA PHE A 16 9.82 -14.36 13.15
C PHE A 16 10.18 -13.51 14.37
N ILE A 17 11.23 -12.72 14.24
CA ILE A 17 11.74 -11.89 15.33
C ILE A 17 11.13 -10.49 15.20
N PHE A 18 10.49 -10.03 16.27
CA PHE A 18 10.10 -8.65 16.47
C PHE A 18 11.21 -7.96 17.25
N THR A 19 12.13 -7.35 16.50
CA THR A 19 13.37 -6.79 17.05
C THR A 19 13.11 -5.61 17.98
N ALA A 20 14.07 -5.29 18.87
CA ALA A 20 13.99 -4.11 19.72
C ALA A 20 13.78 -2.82 18.91
N GLY A 21 14.45 -2.66 17.76
CA GLY A 21 14.28 -1.50 16.88
C GLY A 21 12.90 -1.43 16.21
N GLU A 22 12.30 -2.57 15.85
CA GLU A 22 10.90 -2.57 15.39
C GLU A 22 9.92 -2.20 16.52
N GLN A 23 10.20 -2.58 17.76
CA GLN A 23 9.38 -2.20 18.91
C GLN A 23 9.45 -0.69 19.20
N GLU A 24 10.64 -0.11 19.12
CA GLU A 24 10.84 1.34 19.22
C GLU A 24 10.05 2.08 18.13
N PHE A 25 10.17 1.63 16.88
CA PHE A 25 9.41 2.21 15.77
C PHE A 25 7.89 2.12 16.00
N TYR A 26 7.42 0.99 16.54
CA TYR A 26 6.00 0.83 16.86
C TYR A 26 5.55 1.81 17.95
N ALA A 27 6.35 1.97 19.02
CA ALA A 27 6.06 2.91 20.10
C ALA A 27 6.05 4.37 19.61
N GLU A 28 7.02 4.79 18.79
CA GLU A 28 7.09 6.14 18.22
C GLU A 28 5.90 6.46 17.31
N LYS A 29 5.36 5.45 16.61
CA LYS A 29 4.19 5.61 15.73
C LYS A 29 2.85 5.42 16.45
N GLY A 30 2.86 5.22 17.77
CA GLY A 30 1.64 4.95 18.54
C GLY A 30 0.97 3.61 18.19
N LEU A 31 1.74 2.66 17.64
CA LEU A 31 1.28 1.32 17.29
C LEU A 31 1.35 0.42 18.54
N VAL A 32 0.24 0.35 19.27
CA VAL A 32 0.15 -0.43 20.52
C VAL A 32 0.12 -1.95 20.31
N ASN A 33 -0.14 -2.42 19.09
CA ASN A 33 -0.32 -3.83 18.78
C ASN A 33 0.94 -4.45 18.18
N LYS A 34 1.35 -5.62 18.69
CA LYS A 34 2.45 -6.41 18.11
C LYS A 34 2.11 -6.91 16.70
N PRO A 35 3.11 -7.08 15.81
CA PRO A 35 2.88 -7.65 14.50
C PRO A 35 2.34 -9.08 14.61
N LYS A 36 1.25 -9.37 13.88
CA LYS A 36 0.67 -10.73 13.81
C LYS A 36 1.24 -11.59 12.67
N ARG A 37 2.03 -10.98 11.78
CA ARG A 37 2.50 -11.59 10.53
C ARG A 37 3.97 -11.33 10.32
N CYS A 38 4.67 -12.34 9.82
CA CYS A 38 6.07 -12.22 9.46
C CYS A 38 6.28 -11.21 8.29
N PRO A 39 7.50 -10.68 8.12
CA PRO A 39 7.83 -9.75 7.03
C PRO A 39 7.42 -10.25 5.64
N GLU A 40 7.61 -11.54 5.37
CA GLU A 40 7.28 -12.13 4.07
C GLU A 40 5.77 -12.14 3.81
N CYS A 41 4.94 -12.54 4.78
CA CYS A 41 3.48 -12.47 4.64
C CYS A 41 2.98 -11.02 4.54
N ARG A 42 3.59 -10.07 5.27
CA ARG A 42 3.29 -8.63 5.13
C ARG A 42 3.61 -8.15 3.71
N LYS A 43 4.77 -8.52 3.16
CA LYS A 43 5.22 -8.17 1.80
C LYS A 43 4.34 -8.81 0.72
N ALA A 44 4.02 -10.09 0.86
CA ALA A 44 3.16 -10.83 -0.06
C ALA A 44 1.76 -10.20 -0.14
N ARG A 45 1.14 -9.86 1.01
CA ARG A 45 -0.15 -9.15 1.02
C ARG A 45 -0.06 -7.77 0.38
N ARG A 46 0.98 -6.99 0.66
CA ARG A 46 1.19 -5.68 0.02
C ARG A 46 1.30 -5.82 -1.50
N ASN A 47 2.03 -6.82 -1.99
CA ASN A 47 2.17 -7.10 -3.42
C ASN A 47 0.84 -7.57 -4.04
N ASN A 48 0.13 -8.48 -3.38
CA ASN A 48 -1.16 -8.96 -3.86
C ASN A 48 -2.19 -7.84 -3.93
N ASN A 49 -2.23 -6.94 -2.94
CA ASN A 49 -3.12 -5.80 -2.96
C ASN A 49 -2.81 -4.82 -4.11
N ARG A 50 -1.53 -4.64 -4.47
CA ARG A 50 -1.15 -3.86 -5.66
C ARG A 50 -1.65 -4.52 -6.95
N ARG A 51 -1.54 -5.84 -7.07
CA ARG A 51 -2.01 -6.61 -8.24
C ARG A 51 -3.53 -6.67 -8.36
N LYS A 52 -4.26 -6.64 -7.23
CA LYS A 52 -5.73 -6.67 -7.19
C LYS A 52 -6.40 -5.32 -7.45
N ARG A 53 -5.64 -4.22 -7.66
CA ARG A 53 -6.25 -2.94 -8.03
C ARG A 53 -6.87 -3.10 -9.41
N LYS A 54 -8.20 -3.12 -9.46
CA LYS A 54 -8.95 -3.06 -10.72
C LYS A 54 -8.61 -1.73 -11.39
N MET A 55 -8.07 -1.83 -12.60
CA MET A 55 -7.94 -0.69 -13.49
C MET A 55 -9.30 -0.44 -14.13
N TYR A 56 -9.71 0.81 -14.21
CA TYR A 56 -10.95 1.24 -14.85
C TYR A 56 -10.60 2.04 -16.09
N ASP A 57 -11.26 1.73 -17.20
CA ASP A 57 -11.12 2.49 -18.42
C ASP A 57 -11.76 3.87 -18.26
N ALA A 58 -11.06 4.89 -18.72
CA ALA A 58 -11.48 6.27 -18.70
C ALA A 58 -10.93 7.01 -19.91
N VAL A 59 -11.52 8.17 -20.21
CA VAL A 59 -11.03 9.08 -21.24
C VAL A 59 -10.39 10.28 -20.56
N CYS A 60 -9.19 10.67 -20.99
CA CYS A 60 -8.51 11.84 -20.46
C CYS A 60 -9.25 13.12 -20.84
N SER A 61 -9.63 13.94 -19.87
CA SER A 61 -10.33 15.23 -20.07
C SER A 61 -9.47 16.26 -20.82
N LYS A 62 -8.13 16.15 -20.77
CA LYS A 62 -7.21 17.11 -21.41
C LYS A 62 -6.81 16.75 -22.83
N CYS A 63 -6.51 15.47 -23.10
CA CYS A 63 -5.99 15.03 -24.40
C CYS A 63 -6.91 14.05 -25.15
N GLY A 64 -8.00 13.59 -24.55
CA GLY A 64 -8.94 12.65 -25.19
C GLY A 64 -8.45 11.21 -25.32
N ALA A 65 -7.23 10.88 -24.86
CA ALA A 65 -6.71 9.52 -24.94
C ALA A 65 -7.46 8.55 -24.01
N GLN A 66 -7.66 7.31 -24.48
CA GLN A 66 -8.11 6.20 -23.63
C GLN A 66 -7.01 5.85 -22.63
N THR A 67 -7.35 5.82 -21.35
CA THR A 67 -6.39 5.54 -20.27
C THR A 67 -7.03 4.67 -19.20
N GLN A 68 -6.19 4.09 -18.36
CA GLN A 68 -6.62 3.25 -17.26
C GLN A 68 -6.23 3.90 -15.93
N VAL A 69 -7.22 4.01 -15.03
CA VAL A 69 -7.03 4.60 -13.70
C VAL A 69 -7.31 3.59 -12.59
N PRO A 70 -6.62 3.67 -11.44
CA PRO A 70 -6.78 2.72 -10.33
C PRO A 70 -8.02 2.99 -9.47
N PHE A 71 -8.85 3.96 -9.83
CA PHE A 71 -10.08 4.36 -9.15
C PHE A 71 -11.25 4.33 -10.14
N LYS A 72 -12.45 4.05 -9.64
CA LYS A 72 -13.66 4.07 -10.48
C LYS A 72 -13.97 5.53 -10.90
N PRO A 73 -14.03 5.86 -12.21
CA PRO A 73 -14.41 7.19 -12.66
C PRO A 73 -15.80 7.57 -12.13
N ILE A 74 -15.91 8.77 -11.56
CA ILE A 74 -17.17 9.32 -11.03
C ILE A 74 -17.67 10.35 -12.05
N PRO A 75 -18.95 10.27 -12.48
CA PRO A 75 -19.51 11.27 -13.38
C PRO A 75 -19.42 12.67 -12.74
N GLY A 76 -18.92 13.65 -13.49
CA GLY A 76 -18.70 15.02 -13.01
C GLY A 76 -17.32 15.29 -12.40
N LYS A 77 -16.44 14.27 -12.26
CA LYS A 77 -15.01 14.47 -11.94
C LYS A 77 -14.14 14.25 -13.17
N GLU A 78 -13.19 15.16 -13.37
CA GLU A 78 -12.21 15.06 -14.46
C GLU A 78 -11.24 13.90 -14.22
N VAL A 79 -10.89 13.22 -15.30
CA VAL A 79 -9.90 12.13 -15.28
C VAL A 79 -8.76 12.51 -16.20
N TYR A 80 -7.53 12.39 -15.71
CA TYR A 80 -6.33 12.70 -16.48
C TYR A 80 -5.50 11.43 -16.69
N CYS A 81 -4.90 11.29 -17.88
CA CYS A 81 -3.87 10.28 -18.10
C CYS A 81 -2.61 10.63 -17.29
N LYS A 82 -1.71 9.66 -17.12
CA LYS A 82 -0.49 9.83 -16.32
C LYS A 82 0.32 11.08 -16.73
N ASP A 83 0.50 11.27 -18.03
CA ASP A 83 1.30 12.39 -18.56
C ASP A 83 0.62 13.75 -18.34
N CYS A 84 -0.70 13.83 -18.54
CA CYS A 84 -1.46 15.06 -18.27
C CYS A 84 -1.54 15.37 -16.77
N PHE A 85 -1.70 14.35 -15.93
CA PHE A 85 -1.74 14.51 -14.47
C PHE A 85 -0.40 15.02 -13.93
N THR A 86 0.73 14.44 -14.34
CA THR A 86 2.06 14.91 -13.94
C THR A 86 2.28 16.37 -14.35
N LYS A 87 1.91 16.75 -15.57
CA LYS A 87 2.03 18.14 -16.04
C LYS A 87 1.16 19.15 -15.28
N GLU A 88 -0.01 18.74 -14.77
CA GLU A 88 -0.91 19.62 -14.01
C GLU A 88 -0.55 19.69 -12.51
N HIS A 89 0.03 18.62 -11.95
CA HIS A 89 0.40 18.53 -10.54
C HIS A 89 1.88 18.85 -10.25
N GLU A 90 2.71 19.06 -11.27
CA GLU A 90 4.00 19.74 -11.15
C GLU A 90 3.76 21.26 -11.06
N ALA A 91 3.41 21.73 -9.87
CA ALA A 91 3.42 23.14 -9.47
C ALA A 91 3.77 23.26 -7.98
#